data_AF-A0A534BUW5-F1
#
_entry.id   AF-A0A534BUW5-F1
#
_cell.length_a   1.000
_cell.length_b   1.000
_cell.length_c   1.000
_cell.angle_alpha   90.00
_cell.angle_beta   90.00
_cell.angle_gamma   90.00
#
_symmetry.space_group_name_H-M   'P 1'
#
loop_
_entity.id
_entity.type
_entity.pdbx_description
1 polymer ?
#
loop_
_entity_poly.entity_id
_entity_poly.type
_entity_poly.pdbx_seq_one_letter_code
_entity_poly.pdbx_strand_id
1 'polypeptide(L)' 'MQPIGVFGGTFDPIHCGHLRTAFELWQELRLAEVRFLPTGSPPHRAQLYASPERRLQMVRA' A
#
# COMPACT_ATOMS: atom_id res chain seq x y z
N MET A 1 -16.51 -15.85 -7.68
CA MET A 1 -15.91 -14.84 -6.77
C MET A 1 -14.84 -14.09 -7.55
N GLN A 2 -14.78 -12.77 -7.44
CA GLN A 2 -13.66 -11.98 -7.96
C GLN A 2 -12.47 -12.04 -6.99
N PRO A 3 -11.22 -12.04 -7.47
CA PRO A 3 -10.03 -12.12 -6.62
C PRO A 3 -9.79 -10.82 -5.84
N ILE A 4 -9.09 -10.93 -4.71
CA ILE A 4 -8.65 -9.78 -3.88
C ILE A 4 -7.19 -9.47 -4.20
N GLY A 5 -6.88 -8.21 -4.47
CA GLY A 5 -5.50 -7.73 -4.58
C GLY A 5 -4.90 -7.36 -3.24
N VAL A 6 -3.63 -7.72 -3.01
CA VAL A 6 -2.85 -7.24 -1.86
C VAL A 6 -1.69 -6.41 -2.39
N PHE A 7 -1.69 -5.11 -2.10
CA PHE A 7 -0.66 -4.19 -2.54
C PHE A 7 0.27 -3.82 -1.38
N GLY A 8 1.39 -4.53 -1.30
CA GLY A 8 2.41 -4.34 -0.28
C GLY A 8 3.37 -3.21 -0.60
N GLY A 9 3.75 -2.45 0.41
CA GLY A 9 4.72 -1.37 0.28
C GLY A 9 5.07 -0.75 1.61
N THR A 10 6.19 -0.04 1.68
CA THR A 10 6.54 0.72 2.88
C THR A 10 5.64 1.93 3.08
N PHE A 11 5.24 2.60 1.99
CA PHE A 11 4.35 3.78 2.00
C PHE A 11 4.85 4.86 2.96
N ASP A 12 6.04 5.38 2.65
CA ASP A 12 6.79 6.31 3.51
C ASP A 12 7.13 7.63 2.77
N PRO A 13 6.14 8.50 2.48
CA PRO A 13 4.70 8.35 2.71
C PRO A 13 3.95 7.69 1.53
N ILE A 14 2.67 7.37 1.73
CA ILE A 14 1.77 7.07 0.60
C ILE A 14 1.60 8.33 -0.28
N HIS A 15 1.44 8.15 -1.60
CA HIS A 15 1.36 9.26 -2.55
C HIS A 15 0.61 8.84 -3.83
N CYS A 16 0.34 9.77 -4.75
CA CYS A 16 -0.46 9.54 -5.95
C CYS A 16 0.04 8.38 -6.83
N GLY A 17 1.35 8.17 -6.95
CA GLY A 17 1.89 6.99 -7.64
C GLY A 17 1.36 5.66 -7.10
N HIS A 18 1.40 5.45 -5.77
CA HIS A 18 0.85 4.25 -5.14
C HIS A 18 -0.65 4.11 -5.38
N LEU A 19 -1.41 5.19 -5.21
CA LEU A 19 -2.86 5.20 -5.37
C LEU A 19 -3.26 4.90 -6.82
N ARG A 20 -2.56 5.50 -7.78
CA ARG A 20 -2.80 5.30 -9.21
C ARG A 20 -2.54 3.85 -9.60
N THR A 21 -1.43 3.27 -9.14
CA THR A 21 -1.12 1.85 -9.39
C THR A 21 -2.19 0.93 -8.80
N ALA A 22 -2.60 1.16 -7.55
CA ALA A 22 -3.66 0.34 -6.93
C ALA A 22 -4.99 0.43 -7.70
N PHE A 23 -5.36 1.62 -8.16
CA PHE A 23 -6.56 1.87 -8.95
C PHE A 23 -6.51 1.18 -10.32
N GLU A 24 -5.36 1.26 -11.01
CA GLU A 24 -5.16 0.57 -12.29
C GLU A 24 -5.22 -0.95 -12.12
N LEU A 25 -4.55 -1.51 -11.11
CA LEU A 25 -4.61 -2.94 -10.81
C LEU A 25 -6.04 -3.40 -10.51
N TRP A 26 -6.80 -2.61 -9.74
CA TRP A 26 -8.20 -2.91 -9.43
C TRP A 26 -9.06 -3.02 -10.70
N GLN A 27 -8.92 -2.05 -11.62
CA GLN A 27 -9.70 -2.02 -12.86
C GLN A 27 -9.25 -3.07 -13.88
N GLU A 28 -7.95 -3.10 -14.20
CA GLU A 28 -7.40 -3.92 -15.30
C GLU A 28 -7.52 -5.42 -14.98
N LEU A 29 -7.34 -5.80 -13.71
CA LEU A 29 -7.43 -7.20 -13.27
C LEU A 29 -8.83 -7.60 -12.80
N ARG A 30 -9.80 -6.66 -12.82
CA ARG A 30 -11.19 -6.85 -12.37
C ARG A 30 -11.26 -7.45 -10.96
N LEU A 31 -10.48 -6.87 -10.05
CA LEU A 31 -10.39 -7.32 -8.65
C LEU A 31 -11.65 -6.91 -7.89
N ALA A 32 -12.05 -7.72 -6.91
CA ALA A 32 -13.12 -7.36 -5.98
C ALA A 32 -12.74 -6.11 -5.18
N GLU A 33 -11.48 -6.05 -4.73
CA GLU A 33 -10.90 -4.94 -3.97
C GLU A 33 -9.37 -5.01 -4.03
N VAL A 34 -8.72 -3.92 -3.62
CA VAL A 34 -7.28 -3.86 -3.38
C VAL A 34 -7.03 -3.45 -1.93
N ARG A 35 -6.37 -4.32 -1.18
CA ARG A 35 -5.97 -4.07 0.21
C ARG A 35 -4.52 -3.61 0.26
N PHE A 36 -4.29 -2.42 0.81
CA PHE A 36 -2.95 -1.94 1.09
C PHE A 36 -2.37 -2.67 2.30
N LEU A 37 -1.11 -3.11 2.19
CA LEU A 37 -0.37 -3.77 3.27
C LEU A 37 0.92 -2.99 3.59
N PRO A 38 0.86 -1.97 4.47
CA PRO A 38 2.05 -1.25 4.90
C PRO A 38 3.01 -2.17 5.65
N THR A 39 4.27 -2.22 5.21
CA THR A 39 5.30 -3.05 5.87
C THR A 39 5.64 -2.48 7.25
N GLY A 40 5.78 -3.32 8.28
CA GLY A 40 6.20 -2.91 9.62
C GLY A 40 7.64 -2.39 9.64
N SER A 41 8.61 -3.26 9.91
CA SER A 41 10.05 -2.95 9.90
C SER A 41 10.76 -3.77 8.83
N PRO A 42 10.73 -3.34 7.54
CA PRO A 42 11.37 -4.09 6.46
C PRO A 42 12.89 -4.18 6.69
N PRO A 43 13.47 -5.39 6.78
CA PRO A 43 14.87 -5.58 7.21
C PRO A 43 15.91 -5.05 6.21
N HIS A 44 15.49 -4.82 4.96
CA HIS A 44 16.35 -4.39 3.87
C HIS A 44 16.32 -2.86 3.63
N ARG A 45 15.60 -2.09 4.46
CA ARG A 45 15.60 -0.63 4.36
C ARG A 45 16.35 0.01 5.52
N ALA A 46 17.01 1.12 5.22
CA ALA A 46 17.57 2.02 6.22
C ALA A 46 16.46 2.74 7.02
N GLN A 47 16.83 3.76 7.79
CA GLN A 47 15.90 4.54 8.58
C GLN A 47 14.77 5.13 7.72
N LEU A 48 13.53 4.83 8.12
CA LEU A 48 12.31 5.31 7.48
C LEU A 48 11.93 6.68 8.05
N TYR A 49 11.28 7.50 7.24
CA TYR A 49 10.84 8.85 7.59
C TYR A 49 9.71 8.83 8.63
N ALA A 50 8.71 7.98 8.45
CA ALA A 50 7.56 7.85 9.35
C ALA A 50 7.53 6.50 10.08
N SER A 51 7.06 6.52 11.33
CA SER A 51 6.87 5.31 12.13
C SER A 51 5.88 4.35 11.44
N PRO A 52 5.95 3.03 11.73
CA PRO A 52 4.98 2.07 11.21
C PRO A 52 3.51 2.48 11.46
N GLU A 53 3.22 3.01 12.64
CA GLU A 53 1.89 3.47 13.05
C GLU A 53 1.48 4.69 12.22
N ARG A 54 2.40 5.63 11.99
CA ARG A 54 2.13 6.82 11.19
C ARG A 54 1.89 6.46 9.72
N ARG A 55 2.64 5.51 9.17
CA ARG A 55 2.43 5.01 7.79
C ARG A 55 1.09 4.30 7.65
N LEU A 56 0.70 3.49 8.65
CA LEU A 56 -0.64 2.90 8.69
C LEU A 56 -1.73 3.97 8.73
N GLN A 57 -1.57 5.02 9.53
CA GLN A 57 -2.51 6.15 9.56
C GLN A 57 -2.61 6.84 8.21
N MET A 58 -1.49 7.11 7.54
CA MET A 58 -1.47 7.75 6.22
C MET A 58 -2.19 6.90 5.17
N VAL A 59 -2.07 5.57 5.22
CA VAL A 59 -2.75 4.65 4.31
C VAL A 59 -4.27 4.58 4.57
N ARG A 60 -4.73 4.87 5.80
CA ARG A 60 -6.13 4.83 6.20
C ARG A 60 -6.89 6.16 6.03
N ALA A 61 -6.18 7.26 5.76
CA ALA A 61 -6.74 8.60 5.62
C ALA A 61 -7.52 8.75 4.30
#